data_AF-A0A1S8XBJ7-F1
#
_entry.id   AF-A0A1S8XBJ7-F1
#
_cell.length_a   1.000
_cell.length_b   1.000
_cell.length_c   1.000
_cell.angle_alpha   90.00
_cell.angle_beta   90.00
_cell.angle_gamma   90.00
#
_symmetry.space_group_name_H-M   'P 1'
#
loop_
_entity.id
_entity.type
_entity.pdbx_description
1 polymer ?
#
loop_
_entity_poly.entity_id
_entity_poly.type
_entity_poly.pdbx_seq_one_letter_code
_entity_poly.pdbx_strand_id
1 'polypeptide(L)'
;HKDFIPYDHDIDIAVLGSYEDVLRSLSITWRKVNYNETFLITRQGSYCINDHGPRLNCQGVPVRYQLDPCAFCTPFGRLISSYFTFLDIFVVHARATVDLINASNTGVGLLDESVDMDSNKAFSYPLDYVFPLSTCIYMGLSLPCPRKPDLILSYFYGKDYLKPSKLCSQRFGVWYNT
;
A
#
# COMPACT_ATOMS: atom_id res chain seq x y z
N HIS A 1 -17.62 -6.78 -15.96
CA HIS A 1 -16.45 -6.45 -15.13
C HIS A 1 -16.93 -5.76 -13.86
N LYS A 2 -16.46 -6.18 -12.70
CA LYS A 2 -16.77 -5.54 -11.41
C LYS A 2 -15.92 -4.27 -11.31
N ASP A 3 -16.57 -3.14 -11.02
CA ASP A 3 -15.87 -1.90 -10.69
C ASP A 3 -15.50 -1.92 -9.20
N PHE A 4 -14.21 -1.73 -8.91
CA PHE A 4 -13.72 -1.65 -7.54
C PHE A 4 -13.79 -0.20 -7.08
N ILE A 5 -14.62 0.03 -6.05
CA ILE A 5 -14.78 1.33 -5.41
C ILE A 5 -14.26 1.18 -3.97
N PRO A 6 -13.21 1.92 -3.59
CA PRO A 6 -12.67 1.84 -2.23
C PRO A 6 -13.72 2.30 -1.21
N TYR A 7 -13.61 1.75 -0.01
CA TYR A 7 -14.52 2.07 1.08
C TYR A 7 -14.12 3.37 1.80
N ASP A 8 -12.82 3.66 1.82
CA ASP A 8 -12.17 4.87 2.32
C ASP A 8 -11.55 5.69 1.18
N HIS A 9 -10.69 6.64 1.54
CA HIS A 9 -10.23 7.74 0.68
C HIS A 9 -8.79 7.55 0.21
N ASP A 10 -8.09 6.57 0.76
CA ASP A 10 -6.75 6.15 0.44
C ASP A 10 -6.76 5.08 -0.64
N ILE A 11 -5.68 5.09 -1.41
CA ILE A 11 -5.47 4.16 -2.52
C ILE A 11 -4.04 3.67 -2.39
N ASP A 12 -3.91 2.36 -2.25
CA ASP A 12 -2.62 1.68 -2.17
C ASP A 12 -2.23 1.13 -3.54
N ILE A 13 -0.99 1.38 -3.94
CA ILE A 13 -0.39 0.76 -5.12
C ILE A 13 0.83 -0.06 -4.71
N ALA A 14 0.92 -1.27 -5.25
CA ALA A 14 2.08 -2.13 -5.08
C ALA A 14 3.01 -2.01 -6.30
N VAL A 15 4.29 -1.73 -6.06
CA VAL A 15 5.34 -1.63 -7.07
C VAL A 15 6.41 -2.67 -6.81
N LEU A 16 6.97 -3.28 -7.86
CA LEU A 16 8.07 -4.22 -7.70
C LEU A 16 9.31 -3.51 -7.14
N GLY A 17 9.97 -4.10 -6.15
CA GLY A 17 11.15 -3.52 -5.50
C GLY A 17 12.36 -3.32 -6.39
N SER A 18 12.36 -3.92 -7.59
CA SER A 18 13.32 -3.57 -8.65
C SER A 18 13.23 -2.10 -9.09
N TYR A 19 12.17 -1.37 -8.74
CA TYR A 19 11.96 0.04 -9.06
C TYR A 19 12.20 0.99 -7.87
N GLU A 20 12.69 0.50 -6.72
CA GLU A 20 12.94 1.37 -5.57
C GLU A 20 13.86 2.54 -5.89
N ASP A 21 14.99 2.28 -6.56
CA ASP A 21 15.94 3.34 -6.93
C ASP A 21 15.33 4.39 -7.85
N VAL A 22 14.44 3.95 -8.76
CA VAL A 22 13.68 4.85 -9.64
C VAL A 22 12.75 5.72 -8.81
N LEU A 23 11.97 5.13 -7.90
CA LEU A 23 11.06 5.87 -7.03
C LEU A 23 11.82 6.88 -6.14
N ARG A 24 12.96 6.49 -5.58
CA ARG A 24 13.82 7.39 -4.80
C ARG A 24 14.38 8.53 -5.64
N SER A 25 14.75 8.27 -6.90
CA SER A 25 15.25 9.30 -7.82
C SER A 25 14.17 10.31 -8.21
N LEU A 26 12.90 9.89 -8.24
CA LEU A 26 11.74 10.73 -8.53
C LEU A 26 11.24 11.48 -7.29
N SER A 27 11.62 11.02 -6.09
CA SER A 27 11.25 11.67 -4.83
C SER A 27 11.83 13.08 -4.76
N ILE A 28 10.99 14.05 -4.42
CA ILE A 28 11.48 15.39 -4.10
C ILE A 28 12.25 15.37 -2.77
N THR A 29 13.11 16.37 -2.58
CA THR A 29 13.69 16.64 -1.27
C THR A 29 12.65 17.38 -0.41
N TRP A 30 12.47 16.94 0.84
CA TRP A 30 11.74 17.69 1.86
C TRP A 30 12.21 19.15 1.88
N ARG A 31 11.28 20.11 2.07
CA ARG A 31 11.43 21.57 1.89
C ARG A 31 11.22 22.12 0.47
N LYS A 32 11.01 21.27 -0.55
CA LYS A 32 10.55 21.70 -1.89
C LYS A 32 9.07 21.38 -2.13
N VAL A 33 8.31 21.14 -1.06
CA VAL A 33 6.89 20.79 -1.14
C VAL A 33 6.10 21.99 -1.67
N ASN A 34 5.36 21.75 -2.76
CA ASN A 34 4.42 22.70 -3.36
C ASN A 34 3.12 21.97 -3.66
N TYR A 35 2.06 22.30 -2.94
CA TYR A 35 0.75 21.65 -3.11
C TYR A 35 -0.01 22.06 -4.39
N ASN A 36 0.53 22.97 -5.19
CA ASN A 36 -0.02 23.29 -6.52
C ASN A 36 0.42 22.27 -7.58
N GLU A 37 1.35 21.38 -7.25
CA GLU A 37 1.87 20.33 -8.13
C GLU A 37 1.76 18.98 -7.45
N THR A 38 1.65 17.91 -8.23
CA THR A 38 1.76 16.55 -7.70
C THR A 38 3.23 16.21 -7.50
N PHE A 39 3.59 15.69 -6.33
CA PHE A 39 4.98 15.33 -6.01
C PHE A 39 5.07 13.99 -5.28
N LEU A 40 6.19 13.30 -5.46
CA LEU A 40 6.50 12.05 -4.77
C LEU A 40 7.42 12.31 -3.57
N ILE A 41 7.11 11.71 -2.44
CA ILE A 41 8.03 11.57 -1.30
C ILE A 41 8.19 10.09 -0.98
N THR A 42 9.42 9.61 -0.85
CA THR A 42 9.72 8.25 -0.34
C THR A 42 10.17 8.32 1.12
N ARG A 43 10.01 7.27 1.93
CA ARG A 43 10.58 7.20 3.28
C ARG A 43 12.11 7.23 3.23
N GLN A 44 12.74 7.74 4.29
CA GLN A 44 14.19 7.70 4.42
C GLN A 44 14.64 6.34 4.97
N GLY A 45 15.54 5.66 4.24
CA GLY A 45 16.10 4.38 4.68
C GLY A 45 15.20 3.17 4.43
N SER A 46 15.45 2.12 5.22
CA SER A 46 14.79 0.81 5.12
C SER A 46 13.36 0.82 5.67
N TYR A 47 12.68 -0.32 5.56
CA TYR A 47 11.35 -0.54 6.12
C TYR A 47 11.26 -0.29 7.63
N CYS A 48 10.10 0.25 8.04
CA CYS A 48 9.79 0.61 9.41
C CYS A 48 8.79 -0.39 10.00
N ILE A 49 9.30 -1.35 10.78
CA ILE A 49 8.49 -2.36 11.46
C ILE A 49 7.49 -1.69 12.40
N ASN A 50 6.22 -2.04 12.27
CA ASN A 50 5.07 -1.47 12.97
C ASN A 50 5.02 0.05 12.88
N ASP A 51 5.51 0.61 11.77
CA ASP A 51 5.56 2.04 11.50
C ASP A 51 6.36 2.83 12.57
N HIS A 52 7.27 2.17 13.31
CA HIS A 52 8.03 2.75 14.44
C HIS A 52 9.33 3.48 14.05
N GLY A 53 9.52 3.86 12.79
CA GLY A 53 10.74 4.54 12.36
C GLY A 53 10.62 6.08 12.31
N PRO A 54 11.73 6.78 11.95
CA PRO A 54 11.77 8.23 11.90
C PRO A 54 10.88 8.77 10.78
N ARG A 55 10.17 9.87 11.07
CA ARG A 55 9.28 10.55 10.13
C ARG A 55 9.60 12.03 10.07
N LEU A 56 9.53 12.60 8.88
CA LEU A 56 9.69 14.03 8.65
C LEU A 56 8.38 14.62 8.16
N ASN A 57 7.95 15.72 8.76
CA ASN A 57 6.85 16.51 8.22
C ASN A 57 7.25 17.13 6.85
N CYS A 58 6.31 17.77 6.15
CA CYS A 58 6.54 18.34 4.83
C CYS A 58 7.58 19.48 4.78
N GLN A 59 7.95 20.03 5.95
CA GLN A 59 9.02 21.01 6.11
C GLN A 59 10.40 20.34 6.39
N GLY A 60 10.45 19.01 6.41
CA GLY A 60 11.66 18.25 6.74
C GLY A 60 12.01 18.27 8.23
N VAL A 61 11.03 18.49 9.11
CA VAL A 61 11.21 18.51 10.57
C VAL A 61 10.79 17.15 11.15
N PRO A 62 11.61 16.52 12.01
CA PRO A 62 11.24 15.28 12.69
C PRO A 62 9.98 15.44 13.55
N VAL A 63 9.04 14.52 13.41
CA VAL A 63 7.78 14.51 14.17
C VAL A 63 7.48 13.11 14.71
N ARG A 64 6.77 13.05 15.84
CA ARG A 64 6.38 11.78 16.48
C ARG A 64 5.08 11.18 15.94
N TYR A 65 4.23 12.01 15.34
CA TYR A 65 2.92 11.63 14.86
C TYR A 65 2.75 12.11 13.42
N GLN A 66 1.82 11.52 12.69
CA GLN A 66 1.45 11.96 11.34
C GLN A 66 0.69 13.30 11.41
N LEU A 67 1.44 14.40 11.49
CA LEU A 67 0.89 15.76 11.55
C LEU A 67 0.50 16.29 10.17
N ASP A 68 1.12 15.78 9.10
CA ASP A 68 0.88 16.14 7.71
C ASP A 68 1.12 14.94 6.77
N PRO A 69 0.85 15.04 5.46
CA PRO A 69 0.94 13.92 4.53
C PRO A 69 2.35 13.33 4.39
N CYS A 70 3.40 14.11 4.65
CA CYS A 70 4.79 13.67 4.51
C CYS A 70 5.30 12.92 5.75
N ALA A 71 4.62 13.07 6.89
CA ALA A 71 4.98 12.47 8.16
C ALA A 71 4.59 10.98 8.27
N PHE A 72 5.23 10.12 7.46
CA PHE A 72 5.05 8.67 7.47
C PHE A 72 6.40 7.94 7.58
N CYS A 73 6.35 6.67 8.00
CA CYS A 73 7.48 5.74 7.88
C CYS A 73 7.11 4.55 6.98
N THR A 74 5.87 4.08 7.10
CA THR A 74 5.19 3.23 6.12
C THR A 74 3.99 4.02 5.59
N PRO A 75 3.74 4.08 4.27
CA PRO A 75 4.25 3.25 3.17
C PRO A 75 5.70 3.57 2.73
N PHE A 76 6.20 2.90 1.68
CA PHE A 76 7.51 3.23 1.09
C PHE A 76 7.53 4.64 0.51
N GLY A 77 6.44 5.10 -0.09
CA GLY A 77 6.32 6.48 -0.55
C GLY A 77 4.87 6.92 -0.72
N ARG A 78 4.68 8.22 -0.93
CA ARG A 78 3.39 8.86 -1.20
C ARG A 78 3.48 9.75 -2.42
N LEU A 79 2.57 9.54 -3.37
CA LEU A 79 2.32 10.50 -4.44
C LEU A 79 1.25 11.48 -3.95
N ILE A 80 1.66 12.71 -3.63
CA ILE A 80 0.82 13.71 -2.98
C ILE A 80 0.36 14.72 -4.01
N SER A 81 -0.95 14.89 -4.14
CA SER A 81 -1.56 15.91 -5.02
C SER A 81 -2.17 17.08 -4.24
N SER A 82 -2.52 16.88 -2.97
CA SER A 82 -3.02 17.93 -2.08
C SER A 82 -2.78 17.52 -0.62
N TYR A 83 -3.09 18.41 0.33
CA TYR A 83 -2.93 18.11 1.76
C TYR A 83 -3.75 16.88 2.23
N PHE A 84 -4.85 16.54 1.57
CA PHE A 84 -5.69 15.40 1.94
C PHE A 84 -5.87 14.40 0.79
N THR A 85 -5.03 14.48 -0.24
CA THR A 85 -5.15 13.65 -1.44
C THR A 85 -3.79 13.09 -1.81
N PHE A 86 -3.62 11.80 -1.59
CA PHE A 86 -2.39 11.09 -1.89
C PHE A 86 -2.67 9.63 -2.25
N LEU A 87 -1.71 9.01 -2.94
CA LEU A 87 -1.64 7.57 -3.18
C LEU A 87 -0.47 7.00 -2.38
N ASP A 88 -0.71 5.91 -1.65
CA ASP A 88 0.30 5.22 -0.86
C ASP A 88 0.99 4.16 -1.74
N ILE A 89 2.32 4.21 -1.79
CA ILE A 89 3.15 3.34 -2.62
C ILE A 89 3.84 2.33 -1.73
N PHE A 90 3.41 1.08 -1.85
CA PHE A 90 4.05 -0.07 -1.23
C PHE A 90 5.00 -0.74 -2.21
N VAL A 91 6.09 -1.26 -1.68
CA VAL A 91 7.08 -2.00 -2.47
C VAL A 91 6.97 -3.47 -2.14
N VAL A 92 6.98 -4.30 -3.18
CA VAL A 92 6.92 -5.75 -3.05
C VAL A 92 8.06 -6.45 -3.77
N HIS A 93 8.63 -7.46 -3.13
CA HIS A 93 9.81 -8.15 -3.62
C HIS A 93 9.49 -9.60 -3.99
N ALA A 94 9.88 -10.01 -5.20
CA ALA A 94 9.88 -11.42 -5.54
C ALA A 94 10.85 -12.16 -4.61
N ARG A 95 10.33 -13.14 -3.87
CA ARG A 95 11.11 -13.92 -2.92
C ARG A 95 10.82 -15.40 -3.11
N ALA A 96 11.89 -16.18 -3.21
CA ALA A 96 11.82 -17.63 -3.14
C ALA A 96 11.92 -18.08 -1.68
N THR A 97 11.08 -19.04 -1.33
CA THR A 97 11.03 -19.66 -0.02
C THR A 97 11.39 -21.10 -0.19
N VAL A 98 12.26 -21.61 0.66
CA VAL A 98 12.58 -23.03 0.74
C VAL A 98 12.32 -23.46 2.17
N ASP A 99 11.29 -24.28 2.35
CA ASP A 99 11.05 -24.95 3.62
C ASP A 99 11.78 -26.30 3.57
N LEU A 100 12.83 -26.40 4.38
CA LEU A 100 13.73 -27.56 4.44
C LEU A 100 13.10 -28.78 5.14
N ILE A 101 11.95 -28.59 5.80
CA ILE A 101 11.24 -29.63 6.55
C ILE A 101 9.99 -30.06 5.77
N ASN A 102 9.30 -29.12 5.14
CA ASN A 102 8.13 -29.37 4.32
C ASN A 102 8.29 -28.82 2.90
N ALA A 103 8.69 -29.68 1.96
CA ALA A 103 8.89 -29.31 0.56
C ALA A 103 7.65 -28.66 -0.09
N SER A 104 6.43 -28.90 0.41
CA SER A 104 5.20 -28.27 -0.12
C SER A 104 5.10 -26.76 0.16
N ASN A 105 5.91 -26.23 1.07
CA ASN A 105 5.98 -24.80 1.40
C ASN A 105 7.11 -24.09 0.63
N THR A 106 7.76 -24.77 -0.31
CA THR A 106 8.72 -24.17 -1.23
C THR A 106 7.97 -23.50 -2.38
N GLY A 107 8.23 -22.23 -2.62
CA GLY A 107 7.51 -21.45 -3.63
C GLY A 107 8.13 -20.10 -3.88
N VAL A 108 7.59 -19.38 -4.87
CA VAL A 108 7.96 -17.99 -5.16
C VAL A 108 6.71 -17.13 -5.01
N GLY A 109 6.81 -16.10 -4.18
CA GLY A 109 5.75 -15.14 -3.94
C GLY A 109 6.27 -13.71 -4.00
N LEU A 110 5.36 -12.77 -3.78
CA LEU A 110 5.70 -11.38 -3.52
C LEU A 110 5.61 -11.13 -2.02
N LEU A 111 6.74 -10.69 -1.46
CA LEU A 111 6.85 -10.19 -0.10
C LEU A 111 6.45 -8.72 -0.10
N ASP A 112 5.39 -8.40 0.63
CA ASP A 112 4.99 -7.04 0.96
C ASP A 112 5.54 -6.72 2.35
N GLU A 113 6.42 -5.72 2.43
CA GLU A 113 7.09 -5.40 3.70
C GLU A 113 6.07 -5.10 4.81
N SER A 114 4.95 -4.43 4.49
CA SER A 114 3.93 -4.07 5.48
C SER A 114 3.22 -5.29 6.04
N VAL A 115 2.75 -6.19 5.18
CA VAL A 115 1.93 -7.32 5.62
C VAL A 115 2.79 -8.48 6.10
N ASP A 116 3.89 -8.78 5.41
CA ASP A 116 4.76 -9.89 5.78
C ASP A 116 5.54 -9.61 7.07
N MET A 117 6.06 -8.39 7.25
CA MET A 117 6.92 -8.10 8.41
C MET A 117 6.13 -7.72 9.65
N ASP A 118 5.01 -6.98 9.54
CA ASP A 118 4.23 -6.57 10.71
C ASP A 118 3.21 -7.63 11.13
N SER A 119 2.58 -8.32 10.16
CA SER A 119 1.53 -9.30 10.47
C SER A 119 2.06 -10.74 10.55
N ASN A 120 3.37 -10.95 10.38
CA ASN A 120 4.01 -12.28 10.32
C ASN A 120 3.31 -13.22 9.31
N LYS A 121 2.74 -12.64 8.24
CA LYS A 121 1.97 -13.32 7.20
C LYS A 121 2.92 -13.63 6.04
N ALA A 122 3.49 -14.84 6.04
CA ALA A 122 4.47 -15.21 5.03
C ALA A 122 3.86 -15.23 3.62
N PHE A 123 4.53 -14.53 2.70
CA PHE A 123 4.22 -14.30 1.30
C PHE A 123 2.83 -13.71 1.12
N SER A 124 2.75 -12.38 1.17
CA SER A 124 1.50 -11.64 1.03
C SER A 124 0.66 -12.08 -0.17
N TYR A 125 1.29 -12.52 -1.28
CA TYR A 125 0.57 -13.27 -2.32
C TYR A 125 1.48 -14.10 -3.25
N PRO A 126 1.05 -15.32 -3.63
CA PRO A 126 1.69 -16.13 -4.68
C PRO A 126 1.77 -15.41 -6.03
N LEU A 127 2.81 -15.69 -6.83
CA LEU A 127 2.96 -15.06 -8.14
C LEU A 127 1.80 -15.35 -9.11
N ASP A 128 1.15 -16.52 -9.01
CA ASP A 128 0.02 -16.88 -9.87
C ASP A 128 -1.28 -16.14 -9.51
N TYR A 129 -1.32 -15.49 -8.34
CA TYR A 129 -2.43 -14.62 -7.94
C TYR A 129 -2.28 -13.23 -8.58
N VAL A 130 -1.05 -12.82 -8.88
CA VAL A 130 -0.76 -11.50 -9.46
C VAL A 130 -0.58 -11.56 -10.96
N PHE A 131 0.31 -12.41 -11.47
CA PHE A 131 0.76 -12.36 -12.86
C PHE A 131 0.13 -13.43 -13.74
N PRO A 132 -0.01 -13.20 -15.07
CA PRO A 132 0.09 -11.88 -15.67
C PRO A 132 -1.07 -11.03 -15.16
N LEU A 133 -0.86 -9.72 -15.18
CA LEU A 133 -1.90 -8.78 -14.78
C LEU A 133 -3.12 -8.95 -15.69
N SER A 134 -4.29 -8.75 -15.11
CA SER A 134 -5.57 -8.68 -15.82
C SER A 134 -6.03 -7.23 -15.88
N THR A 135 -6.99 -6.92 -16.75
CA THR A 135 -7.63 -5.60 -16.74
C THR A 135 -8.82 -5.62 -15.79
N CYS A 136 -8.86 -4.68 -14.83
CA CYS A 136 -10.03 -4.42 -14.02
C CYS A 136 -10.50 -2.96 -14.15
N ILE A 137 -11.75 -2.71 -13.72
CA ILE A 137 -12.27 -1.34 -13.62
C ILE A 137 -12.13 -0.91 -12.17
N TYR A 138 -11.52 0.25 -11.96
CA TYR A 138 -11.35 0.86 -10.65
C TYR A 138 -11.75 2.33 -10.74
N MET A 139 -12.82 2.70 -10.04
CA MET A 139 -13.42 4.03 -10.12
C MET A 139 -13.69 4.48 -11.58
N GLY A 140 -14.18 3.56 -12.41
CA GLY A 140 -14.43 3.80 -13.84
C GLY A 140 -13.18 3.80 -14.74
N LEU A 141 -11.97 3.67 -14.20
CA LEU A 141 -10.73 3.58 -14.96
C LEU A 141 -10.38 2.14 -15.31
N SER A 142 -9.93 1.90 -16.54
CA SER A 142 -9.41 0.60 -16.97
C SER A 142 -7.93 0.49 -16.60
N LEU A 143 -7.61 -0.32 -15.59
CA LEU A 143 -6.26 -0.43 -15.01
C LEU A 143 -5.74 -1.88 -15.01
N PRO A 144 -4.40 -2.07 -14.99
CA PRO A 144 -3.80 -3.37 -14.74
C PRO A 144 -3.95 -3.76 -13.27
N CYS A 145 -4.48 -4.94 -13.02
CA CYS A 145 -4.79 -5.48 -11.70
C CYS A 145 -4.26 -6.90 -11.58
N PRO A 146 -4.11 -7.44 -10.35
CA PRO A 146 -3.76 -8.83 -10.16
C PRO A 146 -4.66 -9.80 -10.94
N ARG A 147 -4.13 -10.95 -11.35
CA ARG A 147 -4.91 -12.00 -12.04
C ARG A 147 -6.11 -12.50 -11.21
N LYS A 148 -5.94 -12.58 -9.88
CA LYS A 148 -6.93 -13.10 -8.93
C LYS A 148 -7.13 -12.08 -7.77
N PRO A 149 -7.77 -10.92 -8.04
CA PRO A 149 -7.83 -9.82 -7.08
C PRO A 149 -8.61 -10.19 -5.81
N ASP A 150 -9.71 -10.94 -5.93
CA ASP A 150 -10.51 -11.38 -4.79
C ASP A 150 -9.70 -12.23 -3.79
N LEU A 151 -8.77 -13.07 -4.27
CA LEU A 151 -7.94 -13.89 -3.39
C LEU A 151 -6.96 -13.03 -2.59
N ILE A 152 -6.37 -12.02 -3.22
CA ILE A 152 -5.48 -11.07 -2.56
C ILE A 152 -6.26 -10.26 -1.52
N LEU A 153 -7.39 -9.66 -1.91
CA LEU A 153 -8.22 -8.89 -0.96
C LEU A 153 -8.69 -9.74 0.22
N SER A 154 -9.04 -11.01 -0.02
CA SER A 154 -9.44 -11.93 1.05
C SER A 154 -8.30 -12.29 2.01
N TYR A 155 -7.05 -12.21 1.56
CA TYR A 155 -5.87 -12.45 2.38
C TYR A 155 -5.56 -11.26 3.30
N PHE A 156 -5.72 -10.04 2.77
CA PHE A 156 -5.52 -8.80 3.51
C PHE A 156 -6.63 -8.58 4.54
N TYR A 157 -7.88 -8.59 4.08
CA TYR A 157 -9.05 -8.13 4.85
C TYR A 157 -9.97 -9.27 5.32
N GLY A 158 -9.64 -10.52 4.99
CA GLY A 158 -10.45 -11.69 5.33
C GLY A 158 -11.50 -12.04 4.28
N LYS A 159 -12.15 -13.21 4.43
CA LYS A 159 -13.12 -13.73 3.45
C LYS A 159 -14.32 -12.80 3.22
N ASP A 160 -14.64 -11.99 4.21
CA ASP A 160 -15.73 -11.02 4.20
C ASP A 160 -15.27 -9.62 3.78
N TYR A 161 -14.16 -9.47 3.05
CA TYR A 161 -13.60 -8.16 2.67
C TYR A 161 -14.58 -7.20 1.97
N LEU A 162 -15.64 -7.73 1.34
CA LEU A 162 -16.71 -6.94 0.71
C LEU A 162 -17.75 -6.42 1.71
N LYS A 163 -17.79 -6.94 2.92
CA LYS A 163 -18.68 -6.47 3.98
C LYS A 163 -17.97 -5.32 4.69
N PRO A 164 -18.51 -4.10 4.63
CA PRO A 164 -17.90 -2.99 5.33
C PRO A 164 -18.04 -3.22 6.83
N SER A 165 -16.97 -2.96 7.59
CA SER A 165 -16.98 -3.09 9.06
C SER A 165 -17.76 -1.98 9.76
N LYS A 166 -18.08 -0.91 9.01
CA LYS A 166 -18.88 0.22 9.45
C LYS A 166 -19.93 0.55 8.40
N LEU A 167 -20.93 1.33 8.78
CA LEU A 167 -21.88 1.95 7.85
C LEU A 167 -22.04 3.41 8.23
N CYS A 168 -22.07 4.30 7.25
CA CYS A 168 -22.36 5.71 7.49
C CYS A 168 -23.87 5.91 7.53
N SER A 169 -24.38 6.41 8.64
CA SER A 169 -25.77 6.88 8.71
C SER A 169 -25.92 8.13 7.84
N GLN A 170 -26.62 8.01 6.71
CA GLN A 170 -26.90 9.17 5.85
C GLN A 170 -27.68 10.28 6.58
N ARG A 171 -28.45 9.92 7.62
CA ARG A 171 -29.25 10.87 8.40
C ARG A 171 -28.42 11.70 9.36
N PHE A 172 -27.39 11.11 9.96
CA PHE A 172 -26.61 11.74 11.03
C PHE A 172 -25.17 12.05 10.63
N GLY A 173 -24.68 11.51 9.51
CA GLY A 173 -23.28 11.61 9.10
C GLY A 173 -22.32 10.87 10.04
N VAL A 174 -22.80 9.87 10.77
CA VAL A 174 -22.02 9.13 11.79
C VAL A 174 -21.81 7.69 11.35
N TRP A 175 -20.58 7.20 11.51
CA TRP A 175 -20.20 5.81 11.27
C TRP A 175 -20.57 4.93 12.48
N TYR A 176 -21.23 3.80 12.24
CA TYR A 176 -21.50 2.77 13.26
C TYR A 176 -20.99 1.41 12.79
N ASN A 177 -20.56 0.56 13.71
CA ASN A 177 -20.07 -0.78 13.38
C ASN A 177 -21.24 -1.67 12.93
N THR A 178 -20.96 -2.57 11.98
CA THR A 178 -21.89 -3.61 11.52
C THR A 178 -21.81 -4.88 12.35
#